data_AF-A0A6C0FMR9-F1
#
_entry.id   AF-A0A6C0FMR9-F1
#
_cell.length_a   1.000
_cell.length_b   1.000
_cell.length_c   1.000
_cell.angle_alpha   90.00
_cell.angle_beta   90.00
_cell.angle_gamma   90.00
#
_symmetry.space_group_name_H-M   'P 1'
#
loop_
_entity.id
_entity.type
_entity.pdbx_description
1 polymer ?
#
loop_
_entity_poly.entity_id
_entity_poly.type
_entity_poly.pdbx_seq_one_letter_code
_entity_poly.pdbx_strand_id
1 'polypeptide(L)'
;MATPGVFLVRTMLAGAYIGIGVLILATAGGPLEAAGSGFAPLVKGLVFGVALTIVVVAGAELATSAMMILTQGAMLGRVPWGRAGLTLLAVTGGNLLGSMAFAALVHASGVVGPGTAGGATIATMLEHKAHESAGQLFVRGILCNLLVCLAIWCGARLRSEGAKIALVFACVMVFITSGFEHVVANMTTFSLGLLGGLPGATVAEMARNLALVGLGNLVGGAVLVGAAYAYGVRAPGRSTQVARWSTQGVDDVPAQLGAAAAHRVVAMGLPGHAPRDTALPTGEAVPAAIR
;
A
#
# COMPACT_ATOMS: atom_id res chain seq x y z
N MET A 1 -21.47 -1.23 0.47
CA MET A 1 -20.19 -1.78 0.99
C MET A 1 -20.53 -2.49 2.30
N ALA A 2 -20.13 -3.75 2.48
CA ALA A 2 -20.54 -4.52 3.66
C ALA A 2 -19.90 -4.03 4.98
N THR A 3 -18.80 -3.26 4.91
CA THR A 3 -18.12 -2.69 6.10
C THR A 3 -17.39 -1.35 5.77
N PRO A 4 -18.09 -0.20 5.72
CA PRO A 4 -17.50 1.11 5.42
C PRO A 4 -16.32 1.49 6.33
N GLY A 5 -16.39 1.14 7.63
CA GLY A 5 -15.33 1.42 8.59
C GLY A 5 -14.02 0.67 8.28
N VAL A 6 -14.09 -0.61 7.89
CA VAL A 6 -12.91 -1.40 7.52
C VAL A 6 -12.23 -0.81 6.29
N PHE A 7 -13.03 -0.41 5.30
CA PHE A 7 -12.52 0.26 4.10
C PHE A 7 -11.80 1.57 4.46
N LEU A 8 -12.41 2.43 5.27
CA LEU A 8 -11.79 3.68 5.72
C LEU A 8 -10.46 3.41 6.43
N VAL A 9 -10.41 2.48 7.38
CA VAL A 9 -9.17 2.12 8.10
C VAL A 9 -8.08 1.67 7.13
N ARG A 10 -8.38 0.79 6.17
CA ARG A 10 -7.38 0.29 5.21
C ARG A 10 -6.87 1.40 4.27
N THR A 11 -7.73 2.36 3.90
CA THR A 11 -7.30 3.52 3.10
C THR A 11 -6.44 4.48 3.93
N MET A 12 -6.76 4.72 5.21
CA MET A 12 -5.91 5.53 6.08
C MET A 12 -4.55 4.87 6.34
N LEU A 13 -4.54 3.55 6.59
CA LEU A 13 -3.29 2.81 6.78
C LEU A 13 -2.38 2.91 5.55
N ALA A 14 -2.91 2.85 4.33
CA ALA A 14 -2.10 3.02 3.12
C ALA A 14 -1.41 4.40 3.08
N GLY A 15 -2.12 5.47 3.42
CA GLY A 15 -1.53 6.81 3.51
C GLY A 15 -0.44 6.92 4.57
N ALA A 16 -0.68 6.35 5.75
CA ALA A 16 0.29 6.29 6.84
C ALA A 16 1.54 5.48 6.45
N TYR A 17 1.39 4.33 5.80
CA TYR A 17 2.50 3.47 5.36
C TYR A 17 3.36 4.13 4.29
N ILE A 18 2.75 4.85 3.33
CA ILE A 18 3.51 5.70 2.41
C ILE A 18 4.24 6.82 3.16
N GLY A 19 3.62 7.37 4.20
CA GLY A 19 4.24 8.36 5.08
C GLY A 19 5.51 7.88 5.79
N ILE A 20 5.57 6.60 6.20
CA ILE A 20 6.80 5.98 6.73
C ILE A 20 7.94 6.08 5.72
N GLY A 21 7.64 5.89 4.43
CA GLY A 21 8.59 6.09 3.33
C GLY A 21 9.15 7.50 3.26
N VAL A 22 8.28 8.51 3.39
CA VAL A 22 8.69 9.93 3.40
C VAL A 22 9.59 10.24 4.59
N LEU A 23 9.24 9.71 5.78
CA LEU A 23 10.05 9.88 6.98
C LEU A 23 11.46 9.29 6.79
N ILE A 24 11.57 8.03 6.37
CA ILE A 24 12.89 7.40 6.18
C ILE A 24 13.69 8.03 5.04
N LEU A 25 13.02 8.51 3.99
CA LEU A 25 13.65 9.28 2.92
C LEU A 25 14.31 10.55 3.49
N ALA A 26 13.60 11.27 4.37
CA ALA A 26 14.13 12.48 5.00
C ALA A 26 15.26 12.17 5.99
N THR A 27 15.14 11.12 6.80
CA THR A 27 16.10 10.83 7.88
C THR A 27 17.33 10.05 7.42
N ALA A 28 17.21 9.19 6.40
CA ALA A 28 18.34 8.43 5.85
C ALA A 28 18.97 9.10 4.62
N GLY A 29 18.16 9.66 3.73
CA GLY A 29 18.65 10.30 2.50
C GLY A 29 19.06 11.77 2.70
N GLY A 30 18.39 12.48 3.60
CA GLY A 30 18.63 13.90 3.89
C GLY A 30 20.08 14.24 4.29
N PRO A 31 20.69 13.50 5.25
CA PRO A 31 22.08 13.76 5.64
C PRO A 31 23.08 13.62 4.49
N LEU A 32 22.84 12.68 3.55
CA LEU A 32 23.69 12.50 2.38
C LEU A 32 23.57 13.65 1.40
N GLU A 33 22.35 14.17 1.21
CA GLU A 33 22.10 15.34 0.36
C GLU A 33 22.73 16.60 0.93
N ALA A 34 22.61 16.81 2.25
CA ALA A 34 23.26 17.92 2.95
C ALA A 34 24.80 17.86 2.84
N ALA A 35 25.36 16.65 2.76
CA ALA A 35 26.79 16.43 2.51
C ALA A 35 27.19 16.54 1.03
N GLY A 36 26.26 16.85 0.12
CA GLY A 36 26.52 16.95 -1.33
C GLY A 36 26.80 15.61 -2.02
N SER A 37 26.38 14.49 -1.44
CA SER A 37 26.64 13.16 -1.99
C SER A 37 25.80 12.88 -3.25
N GLY A 38 26.47 12.56 -4.36
CA GLY A 38 25.80 12.09 -5.58
C GLY A 38 25.02 10.78 -5.43
N PHE A 39 25.22 10.05 -4.33
CA PHE A 39 24.47 8.82 -4.02
C PHE A 39 23.16 9.07 -3.27
N ALA A 40 22.89 10.31 -2.83
CA ALA A 40 21.68 10.62 -2.06
C ALA A 40 20.38 10.19 -2.78
N PRO A 41 20.17 10.46 -4.10
CA PRO A 41 18.98 10.01 -4.80
C PRO A 41 18.81 8.48 -4.85
N LEU A 42 19.92 7.74 -4.94
CA LEU A 42 19.91 6.27 -4.94
C LEU A 42 19.52 5.72 -3.56
N VAL A 43 20.10 6.27 -2.49
CA VAL A 43 19.78 5.86 -1.11
C VAL A 43 18.32 6.17 -0.78
N LYS A 44 17.83 7.36 -1.16
CA LYS A 44 16.41 7.74 -1.03
C LYS A 44 15.50 6.70 -1.71
N GLY A 45 15.85 6.27 -2.92
CA GLY A 45 15.08 5.25 -3.66
C GLY A 45 15.10 3.87 -2.99
N LEU A 46 16.25 3.44 -2.49
CA LEU A 46 16.39 2.17 -1.78
C LEU A 46 15.54 2.11 -0.51
N VAL A 47 15.58 3.14 0.33
CA VAL A 47 14.86 3.13 1.61
C VAL A 47 13.35 3.31 1.44
N PHE A 48 12.90 4.01 0.39
CA PHE A 48 11.48 4.22 0.14
C PHE A 48 10.75 2.93 -0.29
N GLY A 49 11.48 1.92 -0.80
CA GLY A 49 10.92 0.61 -1.19
C GLY A 49 10.16 -0.10 -0.07
N VAL A 50 10.53 0.17 1.18
CA VAL A 50 9.84 -0.34 2.39
C VAL A 50 8.38 0.08 2.42
N ALA A 51 8.07 1.31 2.03
CA ALA A 51 6.73 1.88 2.15
C ALA A 51 5.69 1.16 1.28
N LEU A 52 5.98 1.01 -0.02
CA LEU A 52 5.08 0.29 -0.92
C LEU A 52 5.03 -1.22 -0.60
N THR A 53 6.13 -1.79 -0.11
CA THR A 53 6.15 -3.18 0.35
C THR A 53 5.17 -3.40 1.50
N ILE A 54 5.17 -2.53 2.52
CA ILE A 54 4.23 -2.63 3.65
C ILE A 54 2.79 -2.49 3.16
N VAL A 55 2.49 -1.53 2.29
CA VAL A 55 1.15 -1.34 1.71
C VAL A 55 0.64 -2.64 1.07
N VAL A 56 1.46 -3.27 0.24
CA VAL A 56 1.07 -4.47 -0.51
C VAL A 56 0.92 -5.68 0.42
N VAL A 57 1.90 -5.92 1.29
CA VAL A 57 1.91 -7.09 2.17
C VAL A 57 0.84 -7.00 3.26
N ALA A 58 0.62 -5.81 3.84
CA ALA A 58 -0.44 -5.60 4.82
C ALA A 58 -1.85 -5.54 4.19
N GLY A 59 -1.94 -5.42 2.86
CA GLY A 59 -3.22 -5.32 2.16
C GLY A 59 -3.94 -4.00 2.42
N ALA A 60 -3.23 -2.88 2.42
CA ALA A 60 -3.83 -1.56 2.55
C ALA A 60 -4.34 -1.04 1.19
N GLU A 61 -5.31 -0.12 1.20
CA GLU A 61 -5.99 0.37 -0.01
C GLU A 61 -5.36 1.69 -0.47
N LEU A 62 -4.55 1.64 -1.53
CA LEU A 62 -3.77 2.78 -2.03
C LEU A 62 -4.39 3.39 -3.30
N ALA A 63 -4.54 4.72 -3.34
CA ALA A 63 -5.18 5.42 -4.44
C ALA A 63 -4.48 5.20 -5.78
N THR A 64 -3.15 5.18 -5.79
CA THR A 64 -2.35 5.08 -7.02
C THR A 64 -2.51 3.73 -7.71
N SER A 65 -2.55 2.62 -6.97
CA SER A 65 -2.89 1.30 -7.53
C SER A 65 -4.39 1.16 -7.84
N ALA A 66 -5.26 1.81 -7.06
CA ALA A 66 -6.70 1.85 -7.33
C ALA A 66 -7.02 2.53 -8.68
N MET A 67 -6.25 3.53 -9.10
CA MET A 67 -6.39 4.17 -10.44
C MET A 67 -6.30 3.15 -11.58
N MET A 68 -5.41 2.16 -11.47
CA MET A 68 -5.32 1.04 -12.41
C MET A 68 -6.48 0.04 -12.20
N ILE A 69 -6.65 -0.47 -10.98
CA ILE A 69 -7.59 -1.57 -10.68
C ILE A 69 -9.04 -1.18 -10.99
N LEU A 70 -9.45 0.02 -10.62
CA LEU A 70 -10.81 0.51 -10.83
C LEU A 70 -11.09 0.76 -12.32
N THR A 71 -10.08 1.21 -13.08
CA THR A 71 -10.19 1.39 -14.53
C THR A 71 -10.38 0.04 -15.23
N GLN A 72 -9.57 -0.96 -14.86
CA GLN A 72 -9.74 -2.33 -15.38
C GLN A 72 -11.11 -2.90 -15.02
N GLY A 73 -11.55 -2.74 -13.77
CA GLY A 73 -12.86 -3.16 -13.31
C GLY A 73 -14.01 -2.50 -14.08
N ALA A 74 -13.86 -1.22 -14.42
CA ALA A 74 -14.86 -0.49 -15.18
C ALA A 74 -14.91 -0.89 -16.66
N MET A 75 -13.76 -1.01 -17.32
CA MET A 75 -13.69 -1.48 -18.71
C MET A 75 -14.22 -2.90 -18.89
N LEU A 76 -14.01 -3.77 -17.90
CA LEU A 76 -14.51 -5.15 -17.90
C LEU A 76 -15.95 -5.28 -17.38
N GLY A 77 -16.66 -4.17 -17.14
CA GLY A 77 -18.05 -4.16 -16.69
C GLY A 77 -18.28 -4.74 -15.28
N ARG A 78 -17.23 -4.87 -14.46
CA ARG A 78 -17.29 -5.37 -13.07
C ARG A 78 -17.79 -4.30 -12.10
N VAL A 79 -17.51 -3.03 -12.38
CA VAL A 79 -17.94 -1.87 -11.59
C VAL A 79 -18.35 -0.75 -12.54
N PRO A 80 -19.48 -0.05 -12.34
CA PRO A 80 -19.82 1.09 -13.19
C PRO A 80 -18.86 2.27 -12.95
N TRP A 81 -18.54 3.03 -13.99
CA TRP A 81 -17.59 4.16 -13.95
C TRP A 81 -17.88 5.16 -12.82
N GLY A 82 -19.16 5.48 -12.56
CA GLY A 82 -19.53 6.37 -11.46
C GLY A 82 -19.14 5.83 -10.08
N ARG A 83 -19.32 4.52 -9.84
CA ARG A 83 -18.88 3.89 -8.57
C ARG A 83 -17.37 3.77 -8.48
N ALA A 84 -16.69 3.52 -9.60
CA ALA A 84 -15.23 3.52 -9.68
C ALA A 84 -14.67 4.90 -9.29
N GLY A 85 -15.19 5.98 -9.87
CA GLY A 85 -14.80 7.36 -9.54
C GLY A 85 -15.05 7.70 -8.06
N LEU A 86 -16.23 7.39 -7.53
CA LEU A 86 -16.54 7.64 -6.12
C LEU A 86 -15.63 6.85 -5.18
N THR A 87 -15.32 5.60 -5.52
CA THR A 87 -14.41 4.76 -4.73
C THR A 87 -13.00 5.32 -4.79
N LEU A 88 -12.51 5.76 -5.94
CA LEU A 88 -11.20 6.39 -6.06
C LEU A 88 -11.09 7.66 -5.20
N LEU A 89 -12.12 8.51 -5.20
CA LEU A 89 -12.18 9.70 -4.35
C LEU A 89 -12.16 9.31 -2.86
N ALA A 90 -12.91 8.29 -2.46
CA ALA A 90 -12.93 7.80 -1.09
C ALA A 90 -11.56 7.23 -0.65
N VAL A 91 -10.89 6.44 -1.51
CA VAL A 91 -9.52 5.95 -1.24
C VAL A 91 -8.54 7.12 -1.12
N THR A 92 -8.61 8.09 -2.03
CA THR A 92 -7.71 9.25 -2.03
C THR A 92 -7.89 10.11 -0.78
N GLY A 93 -9.13 10.36 -0.36
CA GLY A 93 -9.45 11.06 0.88
C GLY A 93 -8.97 10.29 2.11
N GLY A 94 -9.20 8.97 2.15
CA GLY A 94 -8.71 8.12 3.24
C GLY A 94 -7.18 8.10 3.33
N ASN A 95 -6.47 8.00 2.19
CA ASN A 95 -5.01 8.12 2.15
C ASN A 95 -4.54 9.47 2.70
N LEU A 96 -5.17 10.59 2.32
CA LEU A 96 -4.83 11.91 2.86
C LEU A 96 -5.01 11.97 4.39
N LEU A 97 -6.15 11.50 4.90
CA LEU A 97 -6.41 11.46 6.35
C LEU A 97 -5.37 10.61 7.09
N GLY A 98 -5.00 9.47 6.53
CA GLY A 98 -3.94 8.62 7.06
C GLY A 98 -2.57 9.28 7.06
N SER A 99 -2.21 9.94 5.95
CA SER A 99 -0.97 10.70 5.81
C SER A 99 -0.89 11.85 6.81
N MET A 100 -1.99 12.58 7.02
CA MET A 100 -2.08 13.67 8.01
C MET A 100 -1.97 13.14 9.44
N ALA A 101 -2.67 12.05 9.77
CA ALA A 101 -2.60 11.43 11.09
C ALA A 101 -1.18 10.93 11.41
N PHE A 102 -0.52 10.28 10.45
CA PHE A 102 0.87 9.86 10.60
C PHE A 102 1.81 11.07 10.74
N ALA A 103 1.65 12.10 9.91
CA ALA A 103 2.44 13.33 10.01
C ALA A 103 2.28 14.02 11.38
N ALA A 104 1.08 14.00 11.96
CA ALA A 104 0.83 14.53 13.31
C ALA A 104 1.59 13.75 14.39
N LEU A 105 1.65 12.42 14.30
CA LEU A 105 2.44 11.60 15.22
C LEU A 105 3.94 11.88 15.09
N VAL A 106 4.43 11.99 13.85
CA VAL A 106 5.84 12.32 13.57
C VAL A 106 6.18 13.72 14.10
N HIS A 107 5.32 14.70 13.86
CA HIS A 107 5.48 16.05 14.37
C HIS A 107 5.52 16.07 15.91
N ALA A 108 4.58 15.39 16.57
CA ALA A 108 4.53 15.29 18.03
C ALA A 108 5.78 14.63 18.63
N SER A 109 6.42 13.72 17.89
CA SER A 109 7.68 13.08 18.33
C SER A 109 8.92 13.96 18.16
N GLY A 110 8.84 15.09 17.46
CA GLY A 110 9.93 16.06 17.29
C GLY A 110 11.02 15.70 16.27
N VAL A 111 10.96 14.54 15.61
CA VAL A 111 12.02 14.08 14.69
C VAL A 111 12.15 14.94 13.40
N VAL A 112 11.07 15.55 12.93
CA VAL A 112 11.01 16.37 11.69
C VAL A 112 10.52 17.79 12.01
N GLY A 113 11.02 18.38 13.09
CA GLY A 113 10.72 19.77 13.46
C GLY A 113 11.66 20.79 12.80
N PRO A 114 11.37 22.10 12.93
CA PRO A 114 12.31 23.16 12.58
C PRO A 114 13.67 22.95 13.26
N GLY A 115 14.75 23.16 12.51
CA GLY A 115 16.11 22.99 13.01
C GLY A 115 16.64 21.54 13.05
N THR A 116 15.81 20.53 12.76
CA THR A 116 16.30 19.15 12.59
C THR A 116 16.74 18.89 11.14
N ALA A 117 17.67 17.95 10.94
CA ALA A 117 18.08 17.53 9.60
C ALA A 117 16.91 16.97 8.76
N GLY A 118 15.99 16.25 9.41
CA GLY A 118 14.76 15.78 8.78
C GLY A 118 13.86 16.94 8.34
N GLY A 119 13.65 17.94 9.20
CA GLY A 119 12.86 19.13 8.88
C GLY A 119 13.46 19.93 7.73
N ALA A 120 14.78 20.13 7.73
CA ALA A 120 15.49 20.77 6.62
C ALA A 120 15.31 20.01 5.29
N THR A 121 15.36 18.68 5.32
CA THR A 121 15.15 17.86 4.12
C THR A 121 13.73 17.99 3.58
N ILE A 122 12.71 17.96 4.46
CA ILE A 122 11.31 18.18 4.04
C ILE A 122 11.13 19.59 3.48
N ALA A 123 11.70 20.62 4.10
CA ALA A 123 11.68 21.99 3.60
C ALA A 123 12.26 22.10 2.17
N THR A 124 13.43 21.49 1.94
CA THR A 124 14.05 21.43 0.60
C THR A 124 13.16 20.70 -0.41
N MET A 125 12.54 19.59 -0.02
CA MET A 125 11.60 18.86 -0.88
C MET A 125 10.39 19.72 -1.27
N LEU A 126 9.85 20.51 -0.33
CA LEU A 126 8.72 21.40 -0.58
C LEU A 126 9.11 22.56 -1.50
N GLU A 127 10.27 23.15 -1.26
CA GLU A 127 10.83 24.21 -2.11
C GLU A 127 10.99 23.73 -3.55
N HIS A 128 11.60 22.57 -3.77
CA HIS A 128 11.73 21.98 -5.11
C HIS A 128 10.37 21.79 -5.80
N LYS A 129 9.38 21.27 -5.08
CA LYS A 129 8.03 21.05 -5.63
C LYS A 129 7.31 22.36 -5.99
N ALA A 130 7.55 23.43 -5.23
CA ALA A 130 6.98 24.75 -5.52
C ALA A 130 7.57 25.37 -6.80
N HIS A 131 8.87 25.15 -7.07
CA HIS A 131 9.54 25.66 -8.26
C HIS A 131 9.30 24.84 -9.54
N GLU A 132 8.75 23.63 -9.41
CA GLU A 132 8.40 22.82 -10.59
C GLU A 132 7.22 23.42 -11.35
N SER A 133 7.32 23.51 -12.67
CA SER A 133 6.22 23.94 -13.53
C SER A 133 5.06 22.94 -13.50
N ALA A 134 3.87 23.39 -13.88
CA ALA A 134 2.69 22.53 -13.90
C ALA A 134 2.85 21.30 -14.83
N GLY A 135 3.51 21.49 -15.98
CA GLY A 135 3.82 20.40 -16.91
C GLY A 135 4.81 19.39 -16.32
N GLN A 136 5.82 19.85 -15.57
CA GLN A 136 6.77 18.95 -14.90
C GLN A 136 6.07 18.09 -13.85
N LEU A 137 5.26 18.69 -12.96
CA LEU A 137 4.51 17.97 -11.94
C LEU A 137 3.59 16.91 -12.55
N PHE A 138 2.86 17.27 -13.60
CA PHE A 138 1.95 16.37 -14.30
C PHE A 138 2.69 15.19 -14.94
N VAL A 139 3.75 15.44 -15.73
CA VAL A 139 4.50 14.37 -16.42
C VAL A 139 5.24 13.47 -15.44
N ARG A 140 5.86 14.05 -14.40
CA ARG A 140 6.48 13.27 -13.31
C ARG A 140 5.45 12.40 -12.60
N GLY A 141 4.22 12.90 -12.43
CA GLY A 141 3.10 12.10 -11.94
C GLY A 141 2.76 10.91 -12.85
N ILE A 142 2.72 11.10 -14.17
CA ILE A 142 2.47 10.01 -15.13
C ILE A 142 3.51 8.89 -14.96
N LEU A 143 4.78 9.28 -15.00
CA LEU A 143 5.91 8.35 -14.94
C LEU A 143 5.98 7.62 -13.60
N CYS A 144 5.67 8.32 -12.49
CA CYS A 144 5.58 7.69 -11.18
C CYS A 144 4.54 6.57 -11.17
N ASN A 145 3.29 6.86 -11.54
CA ASN A 145 2.23 5.88 -11.35
C ASN A 145 2.24 4.77 -12.41
N LEU A 146 2.89 4.98 -13.56
CA LEU A 146 3.27 3.89 -14.46
C LEU A 146 4.07 2.83 -13.70
N LEU A 147 5.13 3.24 -12.98
CA LEU A 147 6.02 2.33 -12.25
C LEU A 147 5.34 1.70 -11.03
N VAL A 148 4.55 2.47 -10.27
CA VAL A 148 3.78 1.93 -9.14
C VAL A 148 2.79 0.87 -9.62
N CYS A 149 2.04 1.15 -10.68
CA CYS A 149 1.07 0.20 -11.22
C CYS A 149 1.75 -1.03 -11.83
N LEU A 150 2.91 -0.89 -12.49
CA LEU A 150 3.70 -2.03 -12.97
C LEU A 150 4.19 -2.91 -11.82
N ALA A 151 4.62 -2.34 -10.70
CA ALA A 151 5.02 -3.11 -9.51
C ALA A 151 3.88 -4.01 -9.03
N ILE A 152 2.66 -3.47 -8.93
CA ILE A 152 1.48 -4.22 -8.51
C ILE A 152 1.05 -5.24 -9.56
N TRP A 153 0.98 -4.82 -10.83
CA TRP A 153 0.51 -5.64 -11.94
C TRP A 153 1.41 -6.85 -12.21
N CYS A 154 2.71 -6.63 -12.25
CA CYS A 154 3.70 -7.70 -12.41
C CYS A 154 3.82 -8.52 -11.13
N GLY A 155 3.78 -7.89 -9.95
CA GLY A 155 3.82 -8.59 -8.66
C GLY A 155 2.68 -9.60 -8.49
N ALA A 156 1.46 -9.26 -8.96
CA ALA A 156 0.32 -10.17 -8.96
C ALA A 156 0.51 -11.44 -9.82
N ARG A 157 1.51 -11.46 -10.73
CA ARG A 157 1.83 -12.61 -11.60
C ARG A 157 2.96 -13.47 -11.04
N LEU A 158 3.68 -12.98 -10.04
CA LEU A 158 4.77 -13.72 -9.40
C LEU A 158 4.22 -14.63 -8.30
N ARG A 159 4.86 -15.79 -8.11
CA ARG A 159 4.49 -16.76 -7.07
C ARG A 159 5.33 -16.65 -5.79
N SER A 160 6.56 -16.15 -5.90
CA SER A 160 7.46 -15.99 -4.75
C SER A 160 7.26 -14.63 -4.10
N GLU A 161 7.02 -14.62 -2.78
CA GLU A 161 6.92 -13.39 -1.99
C GLU A 161 8.21 -12.57 -2.07
N GLY A 162 9.37 -13.22 -2.01
CA GLY A 162 10.66 -12.54 -2.16
C GLY A 162 10.81 -11.86 -3.53
N ALA A 163 10.32 -12.49 -4.61
CA ALA A 163 10.35 -11.89 -5.94
C ALA A 163 9.39 -10.70 -6.06
N LYS A 164 8.21 -10.76 -5.44
CA LYS A 164 7.26 -9.63 -5.38
C LYS A 164 7.86 -8.44 -4.66
N ILE A 165 8.49 -8.68 -3.50
CA ILE A 165 9.15 -7.63 -2.72
C ILE A 165 10.29 -7.02 -3.56
N ALA A 166 11.16 -7.84 -4.14
CA ALA A 166 12.26 -7.34 -4.97
C ALA A 166 11.77 -6.49 -6.16
N LEU A 167 10.69 -6.89 -6.82
CA LEU A 167 10.07 -6.11 -7.89
C LEU A 167 9.51 -4.76 -7.38
N VAL A 168 8.81 -4.76 -6.25
CA VAL A 168 8.32 -3.53 -5.62
C VAL A 168 9.48 -2.58 -5.31
N PHE A 169 10.55 -3.08 -4.69
CA PHE A 169 11.76 -2.31 -4.43
C PHE A 169 12.39 -1.75 -5.70
N ALA A 170 12.50 -2.56 -6.76
CA ALA A 170 13.09 -2.14 -8.02
C ALA A 170 12.29 -1.00 -8.67
N CYS A 171 10.96 -1.15 -8.79
CA CYS A 171 10.11 -0.11 -9.37
C CYS A 171 10.12 1.18 -8.54
N VAL A 172 10.11 1.06 -7.20
CA VAL A 172 10.18 2.20 -6.29
C VAL A 172 11.50 2.94 -6.40
N MET A 173 12.61 2.20 -6.43
CA MET A 173 13.94 2.76 -6.61
C MET A 173 13.98 3.61 -7.88
N VAL A 174 13.50 3.09 -9.01
CA VAL A 174 13.50 3.82 -10.28
C VAL A 174 12.76 5.15 -10.16
N PHE A 175 11.53 5.17 -9.65
CA PHE A 175 10.75 6.42 -9.67
C PHE A 175 11.25 7.45 -8.65
N ILE A 176 11.71 7.02 -7.47
CA ILE A 176 12.23 7.95 -6.45
C ILE A 176 13.59 8.50 -6.87
N THR A 177 14.51 7.64 -7.32
CA THR A 177 15.84 8.08 -7.77
C THR A 177 15.75 8.98 -9.00
N SER A 178 14.74 8.78 -9.86
CA SER A 178 14.50 9.65 -11.03
C SER A 178 13.76 10.96 -10.70
N GLY A 179 13.32 11.17 -9.45
CA GLY A 179 12.62 12.38 -9.04
C GLY A 179 11.17 12.48 -9.55
N PHE A 180 10.48 11.35 -9.71
CA PHE A 180 9.06 11.33 -10.09
C PHE A 180 8.15 11.58 -8.90
N GLU A 181 6.93 12.05 -9.17
CA GLU A 181 6.03 12.60 -8.16
C GLU A 181 4.90 11.62 -7.81
N HIS A 182 4.76 11.31 -6.53
CA HIS A 182 3.74 10.40 -6.01
C HIS A 182 2.74 11.15 -5.12
N VAL A 183 1.47 11.24 -5.54
CA VAL A 183 0.45 12.07 -4.88
C VAL A 183 0.31 11.74 -3.40
N VAL A 184 0.32 10.47 -3.01
CA VAL A 184 0.15 10.05 -1.60
C VAL A 184 1.42 10.32 -0.77
N ALA A 185 2.61 10.30 -1.38
CA ALA A 185 3.83 10.67 -0.68
C ALA A 185 3.86 12.20 -0.44
N ASN A 186 3.36 12.95 -1.41
CA ASN A 186 3.22 14.39 -1.29
C ASN A 186 2.21 14.77 -0.21
N MET A 187 1.13 14.01 -0.01
CA MET A 187 0.19 14.22 1.11
C MET A 187 0.93 14.26 2.46
N THR A 188 1.80 13.29 2.74
CA THR A 188 2.61 13.30 3.97
C THR A 188 3.65 14.41 3.97
N THR A 189 4.33 14.66 2.85
CA THR A 189 5.37 15.70 2.75
C THR A 189 4.80 17.08 3.08
N PHE A 190 3.67 17.46 2.46
CA PHE A 190 2.97 18.71 2.77
C PHE A 190 2.39 18.72 4.19
N SER A 191 1.84 17.60 4.68
CA SER A 191 1.32 17.53 6.05
C SER A 191 2.41 17.77 7.10
N LEU A 192 3.59 17.17 6.93
CA LEU A 192 4.75 17.42 7.79
C LEU A 192 5.20 18.89 7.72
N GLY A 193 5.26 19.46 6.51
CA GLY A 193 5.58 20.86 6.30
C GLY A 193 4.63 21.82 7.00
N LEU A 194 3.32 21.61 6.82
CA LEU A 194 2.28 22.47 7.37
C LEU A 194 2.23 22.39 8.90
N LEU A 195 2.28 21.19 9.47
CA LEU A 195 2.29 21.00 10.92
C LEU A 195 3.57 21.53 11.56
N GLY A 196 4.72 21.34 10.89
CA GLY A 196 6.02 21.81 11.35
C GLY A 196 6.28 23.30 11.15
N GLY A 197 5.42 24.02 10.42
CA GLY A 197 5.69 25.41 10.03
C GLY A 197 6.94 25.55 9.16
N LEU A 198 7.24 24.54 8.34
CA LEU A 198 8.43 24.52 7.48
C LEU A 198 8.24 25.45 6.27
N PRO A 199 9.31 26.10 5.78
CA PRO A 199 9.22 26.96 4.62
C PRO A 199 8.78 26.19 3.36
N GLY A 200 8.08 26.87 2.46
CA GLY A 200 7.50 26.26 1.24
C GLY A 200 6.19 25.49 1.49
N ALA A 201 5.81 25.23 2.74
CA ALA A 201 4.54 24.57 3.06
C ALA A 201 3.38 25.56 3.09
N THR A 202 2.54 25.57 2.04
CA THR A 202 1.26 26.30 2.06
C THR A 202 0.12 25.39 1.63
N VAL A 203 -1.10 25.67 2.11
CA VAL A 203 -2.30 24.94 1.68
C VAL A 203 -2.56 25.12 0.18
N ALA A 204 -2.26 26.30 -0.36
CA ALA A 204 -2.37 26.58 -1.79
C ALA A 204 -1.41 25.72 -2.62
N GLU A 205 -0.14 25.62 -2.20
CA GLU A 205 0.84 24.81 -2.90
C GLU A 205 0.53 23.31 -2.76
N MET A 206 0.08 22.86 -1.58
CA MET A 206 -0.41 21.50 -1.40
C MET A 206 -1.54 21.20 -2.40
N ALA A 207 -2.54 22.08 -2.51
CA ALA A 207 -3.65 21.89 -3.44
C ALA A 207 -3.19 21.85 -4.91
N ARG A 208 -2.32 22.78 -5.32
CA ARG A 208 -1.73 22.82 -6.66
C ARG A 208 -0.98 21.53 -6.97
N ASN A 209 -0.06 21.13 -6.10
CA ASN A 209 0.77 19.95 -6.29
C ASN A 209 -0.07 18.67 -6.32
N LEU A 210 -0.94 18.46 -5.33
CA LEU A 210 -1.79 17.26 -5.27
C LEU A 210 -2.74 17.15 -6.47
N ALA A 211 -3.26 18.26 -6.98
CA ALA A 211 -4.08 18.26 -8.18
C ALA A 211 -3.28 17.83 -9.42
N LEU A 212 -2.13 18.48 -9.69
CA LEU A 212 -1.33 18.22 -10.89
C LEU A 212 -0.69 16.83 -10.86
N VAL A 213 -0.07 16.46 -9.74
CA VAL A 213 0.53 15.14 -9.54
C VAL A 213 -0.55 14.06 -9.50
N GLY A 214 -1.69 14.31 -8.87
CA GLY A 214 -2.82 13.39 -8.82
C GLY A 214 -3.40 13.10 -10.21
N LEU A 215 -3.57 14.13 -11.05
CA LEU A 215 -3.98 13.98 -12.45
C LEU A 215 -2.94 13.22 -13.27
N GLY A 216 -1.66 13.53 -13.08
CA GLY A 216 -0.56 12.80 -13.73
C GLY A 216 -0.57 11.32 -13.33
N ASN A 217 -0.64 11.03 -12.03
CA ASN A 217 -0.74 9.68 -11.50
C ASN A 217 -1.98 8.97 -12.06
N LEU A 218 -3.13 9.65 -12.17
CA LEU A 218 -4.34 9.07 -12.75
C LEU A 218 -4.09 8.64 -14.19
N VAL A 219 -3.48 9.47 -15.03
CA VAL A 219 -3.15 9.11 -16.42
C VAL A 219 -2.18 7.93 -16.47
N GLY A 220 -1.10 7.96 -15.67
CA GLY A 220 -0.12 6.88 -15.63
C GLY A 220 -0.72 5.53 -15.21
N GLY A 221 -1.55 5.51 -14.17
CA GLY A 221 -2.16 4.29 -13.66
C GLY A 221 -3.38 3.82 -14.47
N ALA A 222 -4.32 4.72 -14.74
CA ALA A 222 -5.57 4.39 -15.43
C ALA A 222 -5.35 4.12 -16.92
N VAL A 223 -4.57 4.95 -17.62
CA VAL A 223 -4.43 4.83 -19.09
C VAL A 223 -3.27 3.90 -19.45
N LEU A 224 -2.05 4.20 -19.00
CA LEU A 224 -0.85 3.51 -19.49
C LEU A 224 -0.74 2.07 -18.99
N VAL A 225 -1.36 1.74 -17.86
CA VAL A 225 -1.37 0.36 -17.32
C VAL A 225 -2.79 -0.20 -17.31
N GLY A 226 -3.74 0.47 -16.63
CA GLY A 226 -5.11 0.00 -16.46
C GLY A 226 -5.79 -0.33 -17.79
N ALA A 227 -5.97 0.68 -18.63
CA ALA A 227 -6.62 0.54 -19.92
C ALA A 227 -5.77 -0.26 -20.91
N ALA A 228 -4.46 0.00 -20.98
CA ALA A 228 -3.56 -0.72 -21.88
C ALA A 228 -3.61 -2.25 -21.68
N TYR A 229 -3.59 -2.73 -20.43
CA TYR A 229 -3.66 -4.16 -20.14
C TYR A 229 -5.10 -4.74 -20.09
N ALA A 230 -6.13 -3.90 -19.97
CA ALA A 230 -7.52 -4.34 -20.11
C ALA A 230 -7.98 -4.36 -21.58
N TYR A 231 -7.27 -3.68 -22.48
CA TYR A 231 -7.63 -3.61 -23.88
C TYR A 231 -7.66 -5.00 -24.54
N GLY A 232 -8.74 -5.29 -25.27
CA GLY A 232 -8.94 -6.58 -25.93
C GLY A 232 -9.34 -7.74 -25.01
N VAL A 233 -9.36 -7.55 -23.68
CA VAL A 233 -9.83 -8.56 -22.73
C VAL A 233 -11.36 -8.56 -22.74
N ARG A 234 -11.97 -9.69 -23.12
CA ARG A 234 -13.43 -9.86 -23.07
C ARG A 234 -13.88 -10.14 -21.64
N ALA A 235 -14.84 -9.37 -21.14
CA ALA A 235 -15.53 -9.71 -19.91
C ALA A 235 -16.21 -11.09 -20.09
N PRO A 236 -16.15 -12.00 -19.10
CA PRO A 236 -17.01 -13.17 -19.10
C PRO A 236 -18.45 -12.68 -19.26
N GLY A 237 -19.17 -13.20 -20.27
CA GLY A 237 -20.56 -12.84 -20.47
C GLY A 237 -21.30 -12.98 -19.15
N ARG A 238 -22.13 -11.98 -18.81
CA ARG A 238 -23.09 -12.12 -17.70
C ARG A 238 -23.97 -13.32 -18.03
N SER A 239 -23.61 -14.49 -17.52
CA SER A 239 -24.48 -15.66 -17.57
C SER A 239 -25.74 -15.31 -16.79
N THR A 240 -26.81 -14.98 -17.51
CA THR A 240 -28.18 -14.93 -17.02
C THR A 240 -28.78 -16.33 -16.95
N GLN A 241 -27.98 -17.35 -16.64
CA GLN A 241 -28.54 -18.66 -16.33
C GLN A 241 -28.97 -18.62 -14.86
N VAL A 242 -30.22 -18.19 -14.65
CA VAL A 242 -30.94 -18.45 -13.41
C VAL A 242 -30.98 -19.96 -13.27
N ALA A 243 -30.10 -20.52 -12.45
CA ALA A 243 -30.14 -21.92 -12.09
C ALA A 243 -31.49 -22.18 -11.40
N ARG A 244 -32.44 -22.75 -12.14
CA ARG A 244 -33.63 -23.35 -11.55
C ARG A 244 -33.15 -24.48 -10.65
N TRP A 245 -33.21 -24.27 -9.35
CA TRP A 245 -33.10 -25.35 -8.38
C TRP A 245 -34.25 -26.32 -8.62
N SER A 246 -33.96 -27.51 -9.15
CA SER A 246 -34.91 -28.62 -9.20
C SER A 246 -35.06 -29.19 -7.79
N THR A 247 -36.27 -29.14 -7.23
CA THR A 247 -36.61 -29.68 -5.91
C THR A 247 -36.74 -31.21 -5.90
N GLN A 248 -35.85 -31.93 -6.56
CA GLN A 248 -35.77 -33.39 -6.43
C GLN A 248 -34.57 -33.74 -5.56
N GLY A 249 -34.85 -34.20 -4.33
CA GLY A 249 -33.84 -34.77 -3.43
C GLY A 249 -33.87 -34.29 -1.97
N VAL A 250 -34.98 -33.75 -1.47
CA VAL A 250 -35.14 -33.51 -0.02
C VAL A 250 -35.83 -34.73 0.58
N ASP A 251 -35.10 -35.83 0.80
CA ASP A 251 -35.54 -36.91 1.69
C ASP A 251 -34.41 -37.73 2.34
N ASP A 252 -33.12 -37.45 2.13
CA ASP A 252 -32.04 -38.19 2.80
C ASP A 252 -31.03 -37.28 3.52
N VAL A 253 -31.29 -36.98 4.81
CA VAL A 253 -30.28 -36.45 5.73
C VAL A 253 -30.31 -37.23 7.04
N PRO A 254 -29.31 -38.09 7.35
CA PRO A 254 -29.16 -38.66 8.67
C PRO A 254 -28.66 -37.62 9.69
N ALA A 255 -29.36 -37.52 10.82
CA ALA A 255 -29.12 -36.58 11.90
C ALA A 255 -27.87 -36.90 12.75
N GLN A 256 -26.66 -36.53 12.30
CA GLN A 256 -25.44 -36.72 13.12
C GLN A 256 -24.34 -35.64 13.05
N LEU A 257 -24.59 -34.43 12.55
CA LEU A 257 -23.58 -33.34 12.53
C LEU A 257 -24.01 -32.07 13.28
N GLY A 258 -24.48 -32.24 14.52
CA GLY A 258 -24.93 -31.14 15.39
C GLY A 258 -23.93 -30.64 16.46
N ALA A 259 -22.72 -31.20 16.57
CA ALA A 259 -21.88 -30.96 17.77
C ALA A 259 -20.44 -30.47 17.54
N ALA A 260 -20.00 -30.21 16.30
CA ALA A 260 -18.57 -29.93 16.01
C ALA A 260 -18.23 -28.47 15.62
N ALA A 261 -19.13 -27.50 15.82
CA ALA A 261 -18.93 -26.11 15.34
C ALA A 261 -18.85 -25.03 16.44
N ALA A 262 -18.53 -25.37 17.70
CA ALA A 262 -18.59 -24.42 18.82
C ALA A 262 -17.25 -24.10 19.52
N HIS A 263 -16.09 -24.57 19.06
CA HIS A 263 -14.81 -24.29 19.72
C HIS A 263 -13.66 -23.97 18.74
N ARG A 264 -13.65 -22.77 18.15
CA ARG A 264 -12.43 -22.09 17.66
C ARG A 264 -12.63 -20.57 17.55
N VAL A 265 -12.88 -19.93 18.69
CA VAL A 265 -12.56 -18.52 18.93
C VAL A 265 -11.96 -18.47 20.34
N VAL A 266 -10.92 -17.66 20.52
CA VAL A 266 -10.15 -17.38 21.75
C VAL A 266 -8.79 -18.11 21.86
N ALA A 267 -7.76 -17.28 22.11
CA ALA A 267 -6.43 -17.54 22.67
C ALA A 267 -5.24 -17.60 21.69
N MET A 268 -4.71 -16.40 21.40
CA MET A 268 -3.29 -16.14 21.15
C MET A 268 -2.63 -15.94 22.54
N GLY A 269 -1.63 -16.74 22.92
CA GLY A 269 -0.96 -16.65 24.23
C GLY A 269 0.24 -17.61 24.36
N LEU A 270 1.36 -17.08 24.85
CA LEU A 270 2.74 -17.58 24.94
C LEU A 270 2.92 -19.01 25.54
N PRO A 271 4.01 -19.74 25.19
CA PRO A 271 4.33 -21.04 25.79
C PRO A 271 5.05 -20.89 27.13
N GLY A 272 4.38 -21.28 28.22
CA GLY A 272 4.96 -21.41 29.55
C GLY A 272 4.61 -22.75 30.19
N HIS A 273 5.65 -23.58 30.37
CA HIS A 273 5.90 -24.60 31.40
C HIS A 273 4.83 -25.67 31.76
N ALA A 274 5.35 -26.90 31.88
CA ALA A 274 4.70 -28.20 32.08
C ALA A 274 3.81 -28.35 33.34
N PRO A 275 3.08 -29.48 33.44
CA PRO A 275 3.59 -30.53 34.34
C PRO A 275 3.62 -31.94 33.73
N ARG A 276 4.57 -32.73 34.23
CA ARG A 276 4.76 -34.16 34.00
C ARG A 276 3.75 -34.96 34.83
N ASP A 277 3.18 -36.01 34.25
CA ASP A 277 2.64 -37.20 34.93
C ASP A 277 2.94 -38.40 34.00
N THR A 278 3.99 -39.18 34.25
CA THR A 278 4.00 -40.41 35.08
C THR A 278 2.89 -41.42 34.75
N ALA A 279 3.14 -42.25 33.75
CA ALA A 279 2.65 -43.63 33.72
C ALA A 279 3.67 -44.52 32.98
N LEU A 280 4.30 -45.42 33.73
CA LEU A 280 5.12 -46.52 33.23
C LEU A 280 4.20 -47.59 32.62
N PRO A 281 4.64 -48.25 31.54
CA PRO A 281 4.42 -49.68 31.44
C PRO A 281 5.75 -50.44 31.43
N THR A 282 5.70 -51.51 32.20
CA THR A 282 6.64 -52.61 32.40
C THR A 282 7.14 -53.25 31.10
N GLY A 283 8.46 -53.36 31.01
CA GLY A 283 9.22 -54.54 30.57
C GLY A 283 8.85 -55.23 29.26
N GLU A 284 9.76 -55.14 28.27
CA GLU A 284 10.26 -56.34 27.59
C GLU A 284 11.63 -56.10 26.92
N ALA A 285 12.52 -57.05 27.20
CA ALA A 285 13.80 -57.45 26.63
C ALA A 285 14.58 -56.56 25.63
N VAL A 286 15.80 -56.24 26.06
CA VAL A 286 16.98 -55.95 25.21
C VAL A 286 17.45 -57.23 24.51
N PRO A 287 17.90 -57.14 23.25
CA PRO A 287 19.14 -57.84 22.88
C PRO A 287 20.22 -56.86 22.43
N ALA A 288 21.43 -57.19 22.87
CA ALA A 288 22.65 -56.46 22.63
C ALA A 288 23.17 -56.59 21.20
N ALA A 289 23.89 -55.53 20.80
CA ALA A 289 25.24 -55.59 20.25
C ALA A 289 25.46 -55.20 18.76
N ILE A 290 26.57 -54.45 18.63
CA ILE A 290 27.56 -54.39 17.54
C ILE A 290 27.44 -53.23 16.53
N ARG A 291 28.35 -52.26 16.77
CA ARG A 291 28.96 -51.21 15.91
C ARG A 291 28.22 -49.89 15.72
#